data_AF-A0A9E5YRW7-F1
#
_entry.id   AF-A0A9E5YRW7-F1
#
_cell.length_a   1.000
_cell.length_b   1.000
_cell.length_c   1.000
_cell.angle_alpha   90.00
_cell.angle_beta   90.00
_cell.angle_gamma   90.00
#
_symmetry.space_group_name_H-M   'P 1'
#
loop_
_entity.id
_entity.type
_entity.pdbx_description
1 polymer ?
#
loop_
_entity_poly.entity_id
_entity_poly.type
_entity_poly.pdbx_seq_one_letter_code
_entity_poly.pdbx_strand_id
1 'polypeptide(L)' 'MKVKIFRSPQYGYIEKEINNWISENRIEIKFIKQSFDSKDNLIISVWFEPDHSSPYKDRK' A
#
# COMPACT_ATOMS: atom_id res chain seq x y z
N MET A 1 -2.33 8.85 -8.97
CA MET A 1 -1.58 8.48 -7.75
C MET A 1 -2.32 8.75 -6.45
N LYS A 2 -2.43 7.74 -5.58
CA LYS A 2 -2.95 7.80 -4.20
C LYS A 2 -1.87 7.37 -3.21
N VAL A 3 -2.00 7.71 -1.93
CA VAL A 3 -1.11 7.27 -0.85
C VAL A 3 -1.91 6.56 0.24
N LYS A 4 -1.39 5.43 0.73
CA LYS A 4 -1.87 4.76 1.93
C LYS A 4 -0.75 4.71 2.96
N ILE A 5 -1.10 5.00 4.21
CA ILE A 5 -0.14 5.05 5.32
C ILE A 5 -0.44 3.88 6.26
N PHE A 6 0.59 3.10 6.53
CA PHE A 6 0.59 2.03 7.51
C PHE A 6 1.44 2.46 8.68
N ARG A 7 1.01 2.14 9.90
CA ARG A 7 1.73 2.46 11.13
C ARG A 7 1.65 1.30 12.10
N SER A 8 2.80 0.87 12.61
CA SER A 8 2.87 -0.22 13.59
C SER A 8 4.09 -0.06 14.49
N PRO A 9 3.96 -0.36 15.79
CA PRO A 9 5.10 -0.53 16.68
C PRO A 9 5.88 -1.83 16.39
N GLN A 10 5.31 -2.76 15.59
CA GLN A 10 5.89 -4.07 15.31
C GLN A 10 6.06 -4.27 13.80
N TYR A 11 7.32 -4.41 13.36
CA TYR A 11 7.68 -4.54 11.95
C TYR A 11 7.03 -5.77 11.29
N GLY A 12 7.02 -6.93 11.96
CA GLY A 12 6.45 -8.15 11.37
C GLY A 12 4.95 -8.06 11.03
N TYR A 13 4.19 -7.25 11.77
CA TYR A 13 2.75 -7.08 11.53
C TYR A 13 2.47 -6.16 10.33
N ILE A 14 3.29 -5.12 10.15
CA ILE A 14 3.05 -4.12 9.11
C ILE A 14 3.32 -4.66 7.71
N GLU A 15 4.34 -5.52 7.55
CA GLU A 15 4.67 -6.14 6.27
C GLU A 15 3.55 -7.07 5.80
N LYS A 16 3.02 -7.89 6.72
CA LYS A 16 1.88 -8.78 6.42
C LYS A 16 0.64 -7.99 6.02
N GLU A 17 0.33 -6.90 6.73
CA GLU A 17 -0.83 -6.06 6.43
C GLU A 17 -0.70 -5.38 5.06
N ILE A 18 0.49 -4.88 4.73
CA ILE A 18 0.78 -4.28 3.43
C ILE A 18 0.62 -5.30 2.31
N ASN A 19 1.22 -6.49 2.45
CA ASN A 19 1.15 -7.55 1.45
C ASN A 19 -0.28 -8.04 1.21
N ASN A 20 -1.06 -8.24 2.29
CA ASN A 20 -2.47 -8.60 2.18
C ASN A 20 -3.25 -7.52 1.44
N TRP A 21 -3.06 -6.25 1.81
CA TRP A 21 -3.74 -5.13 1.16
C TRP A 21 -3.40 -5.02 -0.33
N ILE A 22 -2.13 -5.20 -0.72
CA ILE A 22 -1.70 -5.18 -2.12
C ILE A 22 -2.37 -6.30 -2.91
N SER A 23 -2.38 -7.51 -2.34
CA SER A 23 -2.96 -8.70 -2.98
C SER A 23 -4.46 -8.57 -3.19
N GLU A 24 -5.20 -8.07 -2.20
CA GLU A 24 -6.65 -7.91 -2.25
C GLU A 24 -7.09 -6.82 -3.24
N ASN A 25 -6.34 -5.72 -3.32
CA ASN A 25 -6.77 -4.54 -4.04
C ASN A 25 -6.24 -4.47 -5.47
N ARG A 26 -5.40 -5.44 -5.89
CA ARG A 26 -4.74 -5.47 -7.20
C ARG A 26 -4.18 -4.09 -7.57
N ILE A 27 -3.40 -3.52 -6.67
CA ILE A 27 -2.85 -2.17 -6.84
C ILE A 27 -1.45 -2.25 -7.43
N GLU A 28 -1.14 -1.32 -8.32
CA GLU A 28 0.22 -1.15 -8.81
C GLU A 28 0.95 -0.19 -7.88
N ILE A 29 1.99 -0.69 -7.19
CA ILE A 29 2.81 0.12 -6.30
C ILE A 29 3.80 0.91 -7.14
N LYS A 30 3.81 2.24 -6.97
CA LYS A 30 4.77 3.12 -7.64
C LYS A 30 5.96 3.44 -6.75
N PHE A 31 5.72 3.63 -5.45
CA PHE A 31 6.77 4.04 -4.52
C PHE A 31 6.43 3.65 -3.08
N ILE A 32 7.45 3.30 -2.29
CA ILE A 32 7.34 2.99 -0.86
C ILE A 32 8.37 3.82 -0.10
N LYS A 33 7.94 4.49 0.97
CA LYS A 33 8.83 5.19 1.91
C LYS A 33 8.62 4.67 3.31
N GLN A 34 9.72 4.34 3.96
CA GLN A 34 9.75 3.98 5.38
C GLN A 34 10.25 5.18 6.20
N SER A 35 9.66 5.37 7.37
CA SER A 35 10.04 6.40 8.34
C SER A 35 9.65 5.95 9.74
N PHE A 36 10.17 6.64 10.76
CA PHE A 36 9.81 6.41 12.15
C PHE A 36 9.21 7.69 12.74
N ASP A 37 8.25 7.54 13.64
CA ASP A 37 7.75 8.67 14.42
C ASP A 37 8.56 8.89 15.70
N SER A 38 8.18 9.89 16.50
CA SER A 38 8.85 10.21 17.77
C SER A 38 8.74 9.12 18.85
N LYS A 39 8.00 8.04 18.61
CA LYS A 39 7.83 6.90 19.51
C LYS A 39 8.35 5.61 18.90
N ASP A 40 9.27 5.71 17.93
CA ASP A 40 9.85 4.58 17.19
C ASP A 40 8.82 3.68 16.50
N ASN A 41 7.61 4.18 16.22
CA ASN A 41 6.66 3.44 15.39
C ASN A 41 7.12 3.50 13.93
N LEU A 42 7.19 2.35 13.28
CA LEU A 42 7.43 2.30 11.85
C LEU A 42 6.20 2.84 11.12
N ILE A 43 6.44 3.79 10.23
CA ILE A 43 5.48 4.34 9.29
C ILE A 43 5.91 3.94 7.88
N ILE A 44 5.05 3.22 7.17
CA ILE A 44 5.23 2.91 5.76
C ILE A 44 4.20 3.66 4.95
N SER A 45 4.67 4.55 4.08
CA SER A 45 3.86 5.25 3.10
C SER A 45 3.97 4.53 1.76
N VAL A 46 2.84 4.08 1.22
CA VAL A 46 2.77 3.38 -0.07
C VAL A 46 2.01 4.25 -1.06
N TRP A 47 2.69 4.70 -2.11
CA TRP A 47 2.08 5.40 -3.24
C TRP A 47 1.75 4.40 -4.33
N PHE A 48 0.51 4.44 -4.78
CA PHE A 48 -0.03 3.44 -5.68
C PHE A 48 -1.00 4.06 -6.67
N GLU A 49 -1.25 3.33 -7.73
CA GLU A 49 -2.36 3.59 -8.64
C GLU A 49 -3.32 2.40 -8.55
N PRO A 50 -4.63 2.66 -8.36
CA PRO A 50 -5.61 1.60 -8.50
C PRO A 50 -5.51 1.09 -9.94
N ASP A 51 -5.48 -0.24 -10.10
CA ASP A 51 -5.46 -0.82 -11.42
C ASP A 51 -6.70 -0.36 -12.19
N HIS A 52 -6.46 0.39 -13.26
CA HIS A 52 -7.49 0.90 -14.16
C HIS A 52 -7.86 -0.13 -15.24
N SER A 53 -7.29 -1.34 -15.21
CA SER A 53 -7.75 -2.47 -16.03
C SER A 53 -9.11 -2.96 -15.53
N SER A 54 -10.12 -2.11 -15.76
CA SER A 54 -11.51 -2.52 -15.77
C SER A 54 -11.64 -3.60 -16.85
N PRO A 55 -12.04 -4.85 -16.52
CA PRO A 55 -12.33 -5.87 -17.53
C PRO A 55 -13.58 -5.54 -18.37
N TYR A 56 -14.16 -4.33 -18.26
CA TYR A 56 -15.41 -3.93 -18.88
C TYR A 56 -15.27 -2.84 -19.96
N LYS A 57 -14.06 -2.53 -20.45
CA LYS A 57 -13.88 -1.49 -21.49
C LYS A 57 -13.82 -1.98 -22.95
N ASP A 58 -13.91 -3.29 -23.21
CA ASP A 58 -13.94 -3.85 -24.57
C ASP A 58 -15.30 -4.46 -24.95
N ARG A 59 -16.40 -3.93 -24.43
CA ARG A 59 -17.74 -4.16 -24.99
C ARG A 59 -18.34 -2.83 -25.44
N LYS A 60 -17.97 -2.36 -26.61
CA LYS A 60 -18.86 -1.57 -27.46
C LYS A 60 -18.45 -1.64 -28.92
#